data_AF-A0A1L9WTB7-F1
#
_entry.id   AF-A0A1L9WTB7-F1
#
_cell.length_a   1.000
_cell.length_b   1.000
_cell.length_c   1.000
_cell.angle_alpha   90.00
_cell.angle_beta   90.00
_cell.angle_gamma   90.00
#
_symmetry.space_group_name_H-M   'P 1'
#
loop_
_entity.id
_entity.type
_entity.pdbx_description
1 polymer ?
#
loop_
_entity_poly.entity_id
_entity_poly.type
_entity_poly.pdbx_seq_one_letter_code
_entity_poly.pdbx_strand_id
1 'polypeptide(L)'
;MPSSSSSSSSPVLHLTSSIQIHAPLDAVWSALTDTTTWAKWNRFVPGVTIRAQPPSPLDDHTTPATTTTPAPETETTPPTTTQPSQTQTPPPPAAAGGGGGALQKGTRMTFHVNMHPSAASTAPQSFRSVDNHVGLVVTEFLPPSPASHPDSHGDGDGDGSPRPTSTATATSTATPTATRRARITWANDTAFQGRVMAALLSAERVHELVEREVVDASSGSVRVVTEVTNWEVQEGYLAYVVKWMFERRLEENFRCWVEDLKGFVEQQL
;
A
#
# COMPACT_ATOMS: atom_id res chain seq x y z
N MET A 1 25.00 2.58 -23.62
CA MET A 1 23.98 3.64 -23.79
C MET A 1 23.48 4.00 -22.41
N PRO A 2 23.78 5.19 -21.86
CA PRO A 2 23.16 5.62 -20.62
C PRO A 2 21.69 5.98 -20.88
N SER A 3 20.80 5.43 -20.07
CA SER A 3 19.36 5.67 -20.12
C SER A 3 19.06 7.15 -19.84
N SER A 4 18.26 7.75 -20.69
CA SER A 4 17.82 9.14 -20.58
C SER A 4 17.11 9.38 -19.24
N SER A 5 17.69 10.25 -18.41
CA SER A 5 17.04 10.80 -17.22
C SER A 5 15.87 11.68 -17.67
N SER A 6 14.65 11.22 -17.47
CA SER A 6 13.46 12.08 -17.50
C SER A 6 13.58 13.14 -16.40
N SER A 7 13.19 14.38 -16.73
CA SER A 7 13.24 15.55 -15.84
C SER A 7 12.65 15.23 -14.45
N SER A 8 13.51 15.08 -13.44
CA SER A 8 13.10 14.86 -12.06
C SER A 8 12.75 16.21 -11.45
N SER A 9 11.50 16.66 -11.64
CA SER A 9 10.97 17.64 -10.68
C SER A 9 10.92 16.92 -9.34
N SER A 10 11.65 17.44 -8.33
CA SER A 10 11.57 16.87 -6.98
C SER A 10 10.14 17.01 -6.48
N PRO A 11 9.55 15.97 -5.85
CA PRO A 11 8.20 16.05 -5.33
C PRO A 11 8.11 17.16 -4.27
N VAL A 12 6.96 17.84 -4.20
CA VAL A 12 6.74 18.97 -3.29
C VAL A 12 6.75 18.50 -1.83
N LEU A 13 6.14 17.34 -1.59
CA LEU A 13 6.13 16.64 -0.31
C LEU A 13 6.62 15.21 -0.52
N HIS A 14 7.54 14.77 0.33
CA HIS A 14 8.05 13.41 0.36
C HIS A 14 8.08 12.95 1.82
N LEU A 15 7.26 11.97 2.14
CA LEU A 15 7.16 11.34 3.44
C LEU A 15 7.77 9.95 3.36
N THR A 16 8.53 9.54 4.37
CA THR A 16 9.10 8.19 4.43
C THR A 16 9.15 7.67 5.85
N SER A 17 8.86 6.38 6.02
CA SER A 17 9.03 5.65 7.26
C SER A 17 9.51 4.24 6.95
N SER A 18 10.51 3.75 7.68
CA SER A 18 11.03 2.39 7.54
C SER A 18 11.14 1.71 8.90
N ILE A 19 10.82 0.43 8.97
CA ILE A 19 10.95 -0.39 10.17
C ILE A 19 11.33 -1.83 9.84
N GLN A 20 12.04 -2.48 10.75
CA GLN A 20 12.29 -3.92 10.69
C GLN A 20 11.23 -4.68 11.51
N ILE A 21 10.59 -5.64 10.86
CA ILE A 21 9.60 -6.55 11.45
C ILE A 21 10.24 -7.93 11.56
N HIS A 22 10.22 -8.52 12.75
CA HIS A 22 10.73 -9.84 13.04
C HIS A 22 9.73 -10.92 12.60
N ALA A 23 9.43 -10.93 11.31
CA ALA A 23 8.48 -11.85 10.70
C ALA A 23 8.88 -12.16 9.24
N PRO A 24 8.50 -13.33 8.71
CA PRO A 24 8.67 -13.67 7.31
C PRO A 24 7.91 -12.69 6.38
N LEU A 25 8.46 -12.48 5.18
CA LEU A 25 7.92 -11.55 4.18
C LEU A 25 6.45 -11.85 3.84
N ASP A 26 6.09 -13.13 3.75
CA ASP A 26 4.73 -13.57 3.39
C ASP A 26 3.69 -13.17 4.44
N ALA A 27 4.04 -13.24 5.73
CA ALA A 27 3.16 -12.85 6.83
C ALA A 27 2.90 -11.33 6.82
N VAL A 28 3.97 -10.55 6.63
CA VAL A 28 3.86 -9.08 6.54
C VAL A 28 3.07 -8.67 5.30
N TRP A 29 3.32 -9.29 4.15
CA TRP A 29 2.59 -9.03 2.91
C TRP A 29 1.10 -9.38 3.04
N SER A 30 0.78 -10.53 3.64
CA SER A 30 -0.61 -10.93 3.88
C SER A 30 -1.34 -9.93 4.77
N ALA A 31 -0.75 -9.53 5.89
CA ALA A 31 -1.35 -8.55 6.80
C ALA A 31 -1.53 -7.17 6.13
N LEU A 32 -0.56 -6.75 5.32
CA LEU A 32 -0.63 -5.48 4.60
C LEU A 32 -1.71 -5.50 3.50
N THR A 33 -1.90 -6.62 2.80
CA THR A 33 -2.83 -6.70 1.65
C THR A 33 -4.23 -7.17 2.02
N ASP A 34 -4.42 -7.79 3.18
CA ASP A 34 -5.74 -8.16 3.72
C ASP A 34 -6.34 -7.00 4.52
N THR A 35 -7.14 -6.20 3.84
CA THR A 35 -7.81 -5.02 4.41
C THR A 35 -8.82 -5.36 5.49
N THR A 36 -9.29 -6.61 5.57
CA THR A 36 -10.26 -7.02 6.61
C THR A 36 -9.64 -7.01 8.01
N THR A 37 -8.31 -7.05 8.09
CA THR A 37 -7.58 -7.01 9.36
C THR A 37 -7.27 -5.61 9.85
N TRP A 38 -7.33 -4.59 8.98
CA TRP A 38 -6.78 -3.25 9.28
C TRP A 38 -7.46 -2.57 10.46
N ALA A 39 -8.76 -2.79 10.66
CA ALA A 39 -9.48 -2.27 11.83
C ALA A 39 -8.91 -2.73 13.17
N LYS A 40 -8.20 -3.87 13.19
CA LYS A 40 -7.60 -4.45 14.40
C LYS A 40 -6.26 -3.83 14.76
N TRP A 41 -5.54 -3.28 13.78
CA TRP A 41 -4.16 -2.85 13.98
C TRP A 41 -3.88 -1.42 13.49
N ASN A 42 -4.38 -1.03 12.32
CA ASN A 42 -4.01 0.23 11.68
C ASN A 42 -4.77 1.42 12.27
N ARG A 43 -4.17 2.15 13.21
CA ARG A 43 -4.81 3.34 13.81
C ARG A 43 -4.95 4.50 12.84
N PHE A 44 -4.12 4.58 11.80
CA PHE A 44 -4.14 5.64 10.80
C PHE A 44 -5.21 5.39 9.72
N VAL A 45 -5.37 4.14 9.26
CA VAL A 45 -6.41 3.73 8.32
C VAL A 45 -7.19 2.55 8.90
N PRO A 46 -8.09 2.79 9.88
CA PRO A 46 -8.84 1.73 10.54
C PRO A 46 -9.92 1.08 9.65
N GLY A 47 -10.21 1.66 8.48
CA GLY A 47 -11.23 1.11 7.58
C GLY A 47 -10.86 1.30 6.11
N VAL A 48 -11.27 0.33 5.29
CA VAL A 48 -11.15 0.37 3.84
C VAL A 48 -12.48 -0.08 3.23
N THR A 49 -12.99 0.68 2.28
CA THR A 49 -14.13 0.27 1.45
C THR A 49 -13.64 -0.02 0.04
N ILE A 50 -13.73 -1.29 -0.40
CA ILE A 50 -13.43 -1.66 -1.79
C ILE A 50 -14.61 -1.20 -2.67
N ARG A 51 -14.32 -0.33 -3.64
CA ARG A 51 -15.32 0.21 -4.59
C ARG A 51 -15.42 -0.64 -5.85
N ALA A 52 -14.30 -1.16 -6.32
CA ALA A 52 -14.22 -2.03 -7.48
C ALA A 52 -12.93 -2.84 -7.44
N GLN A 53 -12.98 -4.09 -7.91
CA GLN A 53 -11.83 -4.97 -8.00
C GLN A 53 -11.92 -5.71 -9.36
N PRO A 54 -10.80 -5.92 -10.08
CA PRO A 54 -10.83 -6.74 -11.29
C PRO A 54 -11.35 -8.16 -10.99
N PRO A 55 -11.88 -8.90 -11.98
CA PRO A 55 -12.21 -10.30 -11.77
C PRO A 55 -10.95 -11.06 -11.37
N SER A 56 -11.04 -11.91 -10.35
CA SER A 56 -9.93 -12.79 -10.01
C SER A 56 -9.77 -13.81 -11.16
N PRO A 57 -8.54 -14.20 -11.55
CA PRO A 57 -8.30 -15.14 -12.65
C PRO A 57 -8.91 -16.54 -12.45
N LEU A 58 -9.51 -16.81 -11.29
CA LEU A 58 -10.14 -18.08 -10.93
C LEU A 58 -11.67 -18.08 -11.01
N ASP A 59 -12.31 -16.94 -11.29
CA ASP A 59 -13.78 -16.84 -11.36
C ASP A 59 -14.34 -17.03 -12.78
N ASP A 60 -13.66 -17.84 -13.60
CA ASP A 60 -14.14 -18.17 -14.96
C ASP A 60 -15.07 -19.41 -14.92
N HIS A 61 -16.13 -19.33 -14.11
CA HIS A 61 -17.26 -20.25 -14.18
C HIS A 61 -18.60 -19.51 -14.03
N THR A 62 -19.13 -19.11 -15.19
CA THR A 62 -20.56 -19.14 -15.55
C THR A 62 -21.52 -18.21 -14.78
N THR A 63 -22.05 -17.18 -15.45
CA THR A 63 -23.48 -17.09 -15.88
C THR A 63 -23.69 -15.81 -16.74
N PRO A 64 -24.40 -15.89 -17.89
CA PRO A 64 -24.47 -14.81 -18.88
C PRO A 64 -25.41 -13.65 -18.51
N ALA A 65 -25.08 -12.49 -19.10
CA ALA A 65 -25.77 -11.22 -19.03
C ALA A 65 -27.28 -11.29 -19.29
N THR A 66 -28.07 -10.58 -18.47
CA THR A 66 -29.43 -10.17 -18.86
C THR A 66 -29.37 -8.71 -19.32
N THR A 67 -29.29 -8.55 -20.64
CA THR A 67 -29.62 -7.33 -21.38
C THR A 67 -31.03 -6.86 -21.00
N THR A 68 -31.16 -5.62 -20.52
CA THR A 68 -32.45 -4.92 -20.52
C THR A 68 -32.32 -3.65 -21.35
N THR A 69 -33.00 -3.68 -22.49
CA THR A 69 -33.25 -2.64 -23.49
C THR A 69 -33.83 -1.35 -22.89
N PRO A 70 -33.46 -0.15 -23.37
CA PRO A 70 -34.13 1.10 -23.02
C PRO A 70 -35.33 1.35 -23.95
N ALA A 71 -36.43 1.88 -23.40
CA ALA A 71 -37.50 2.49 -24.19
C ALA A 71 -37.72 3.95 -23.74
N PRO A 72 -38.08 4.85 -24.66
CA PRO A 72 -37.93 6.30 -24.52
C PRO A 72 -39.22 7.02 -24.12
N GLU A 73 -39.10 8.35 -24.03
CA GLU A 73 -40.12 9.42 -24.12
C GLU A 73 -40.34 10.24 -22.82
N THR A 74 -40.61 11.55 -22.78
CA THR A 74 -40.49 12.74 -23.66
C THR A 74 -41.00 13.92 -22.81
N GLU A 75 -40.21 15.01 -22.64
CA GLU A 75 -40.60 16.44 -22.41
C GLU A 75 -41.56 16.82 -21.22
N THR A 76 -41.62 18.01 -20.58
CA THR A 76 -41.26 19.41 -20.87
C THR A 76 -41.27 20.25 -19.55
N THR A 77 -40.64 21.46 -19.57
CA THR A 77 -40.87 22.70 -18.74
C THR A 77 -40.05 23.03 -17.45
N PRO A 78 -39.78 24.33 -17.13
CA PRO A 78 -38.44 24.90 -16.86
C PRO A 78 -38.26 25.48 -15.42
N PRO A 79 -37.17 26.20 -15.06
CA PRO A 79 -36.57 26.14 -13.73
C PRO A 79 -37.11 27.17 -12.73
N THR A 80 -37.27 26.75 -11.47
CA THR A 80 -37.32 27.66 -10.32
C THR A 80 -36.00 27.55 -9.56
N THR A 81 -35.26 28.65 -9.56
CA THR A 81 -34.07 28.91 -8.76
C THR A 81 -34.35 28.70 -7.28
N THR A 82 -33.70 27.72 -6.67
CA THR A 82 -33.46 27.69 -5.22
C THR A 82 -32.09 27.06 -4.96
N GLN A 83 -31.26 27.84 -4.28
CA GLN A 83 -29.90 27.59 -3.80
C GLN A 83 -29.76 26.25 -3.07
N PRO A 84 -28.78 25.39 -3.39
CA PRO A 84 -28.50 24.23 -2.55
C PRO A 84 -27.47 24.57 -1.46
N SER A 85 -27.95 24.58 -0.23
CA SER A 85 -27.16 24.22 0.95
C SER A 85 -26.52 22.85 0.68
N GLN A 86 -25.19 22.79 0.70
CA GLN A 86 -24.43 21.56 0.47
C GLN A 86 -24.59 20.61 1.66
N THR A 87 -25.64 19.79 1.63
CA THR A 87 -25.70 18.54 2.37
C THR A 87 -25.27 17.47 1.38
N GLN A 88 -24.00 17.03 1.44
CA GLN A 88 -23.56 15.89 0.64
C GLN A 88 -24.25 14.64 1.19
N THR A 89 -25.35 14.26 0.54
CA THR A 89 -25.94 12.93 0.70
C THR A 89 -24.89 11.90 0.28
N PRO A 90 -24.53 10.92 1.12
CA PRO A 90 -23.63 9.86 0.71
C PRO A 90 -24.22 9.14 -0.51
N PRO A 91 -23.41 8.78 -1.52
CA PRO A 91 -23.89 7.96 -2.62
C PRO A 91 -24.47 6.64 -2.05
N PRO A 92 -25.52 6.08 -2.68
CA PRO A 92 -26.09 4.82 -2.23
C PRO A 92 -24.99 3.75 -2.19
N PRO A 93 -25.07 2.78 -1.25
CA PRO A 93 -24.08 1.72 -1.15
C PRO A 93 -24.00 0.98 -2.48
N ALA A 94 -22.93 1.23 -3.24
CA ALA A 94 -22.58 0.40 -4.37
C ALA A 94 -22.47 -1.02 -3.84
N ALA A 95 -23.18 -1.94 -4.49
CA ALA A 95 -23.24 -3.34 -4.12
C ALA A 95 -21.85 -3.84 -3.72
N ALA A 96 -21.74 -4.31 -2.47
CA ALA A 96 -20.58 -5.03 -1.99
C ALA A 96 -20.46 -6.31 -2.84
N GLY A 97 -19.74 -6.20 -3.96
CA GLY A 97 -19.28 -7.35 -4.71
C GLY A 97 -18.29 -8.08 -3.82
N GLY A 98 -18.69 -9.25 -3.34
CA GLY A 98 -17.90 -10.12 -2.46
C GLY A 98 -16.69 -10.71 -3.16
N GLY A 99 -15.70 -9.88 -3.49
CA GLY A 99 -14.31 -10.29 -3.66
C GLY A 99 -13.62 -10.17 -2.30
N GLY A 100 -12.91 -11.21 -1.87
CA GLY A 100 -12.23 -11.23 -0.58
C GLY A 100 -11.38 -9.98 -0.36
N GLY A 101 -11.26 -9.51 0.89
CA GLY A 101 -10.60 -8.24 1.22
C GLY A 101 -9.08 -8.17 0.96
N ALA A 102 -8.54 -9.17 0.26
CA ALA A 102 -7.19 -9.17 -0.29
C ALA A 102 -7.12 -8.30 -1.54
N LEU A 103 -6.20 -7.35 -1.52
CA LEU A 103 -6.00 -6.40 -2.60
C LEU A 103 -5.30 -7.04 -3.81
N GLN A 104 -5.56 -6.48 -4.99
CA GLN A 104 -4.85 -6.83 -6.23
C GLN A 104 -4.63 -5.59 -7.11
N LYS A 105 -3.77 -5.69 -8.12
CA LYS A 105 -3.55 -4.60 -9.10
C LYS A 105 -4.89 -4.16 -9.70
N GLY A 106 -5.12 -2.84 -9.78
CA GLY A 106 -6.34 -2.23 -10.30
C GLY A 106 -7.49 -2.12 -9.29
N THR A 107 -7.35 -2.64 -8.07
CA THR A 107 -8.38 -2.47 -7.03
C THR A 107 -8.55 -0.99 -6.70
N ARG A 108 -9.79 -0.52 -6.72
CA ARG A 108 -10.19 0.85 -6.36
C ARG A 108 -10.84 0.81 -4.99
N MET A 109 -10.38 1.64 -4.07
CA MET A 109 -10.82 1.62 -2.69
C MET A 109 -10.81 2.99 -2.04
N THR A 110 -11.56 3.15 -0.95
CA THR A 110 -11.57 4.34 -0.10
C THR A 110 -10.87 4.02 1.20
N PHE A 111 -9.81 4.75 1.54
CA PHE A 111 -9.23 4.74 2.88
C PHE A 111 -10.04 5.65 3.80
N HIS A 112 -10.43 5.14 4.95
CA HIS A 112 -11.06 5.90 6.02
C HIS A 112 -9.95 6.36 6.97
N VAL A 113 -9.46 7.58 6.75
CA VAL A 113 -8.24 8.09 7.38
C VAL A 113 -8.54 8.77 8.70
N ASN A 114 -7.88 8.31 9.76
CA ASN A 114 -7.85 8.98 11.04
C ASN A 114 -6.60 9.88 11.13
N MET A 115 -6.79 11.20 11.08
CA MET A 115 -5.69 12.17 11.16
C MET A 115 -5.12 12.35 12.58
N HIS A 116 -5.62 11.63 13.58
CA HIS A 116 -5.19 11.72 14.97
C HIS A 116 -4.95 10.33 15.61
N PRO A 117 -4.11 9.45 15.02
CA PRO A 117 -3.91 8.09 15.51
C PRO A 117 -3.19 8.04 16.87
N SER A 118 -2.38 9.05 17.19
CA SER A 118 -1.68 9.19 18.47
C SER A 118 -2.57 9.71 19.61
N ALA A 119 -3.69 10.36 19.28
CA ALA A 119 -4.56 11.04 20.26
C ALA A 119 -5.86 10.29 20.54
N ALA A 120 -5.97 9.03 20.11
CA ALA A 120 -7.18 8.21 20.29
C ALA A 120 -7.65 8.09 21.76
N SER A 121 -6.77 8.38 22.74
CA SER A 121 -7.16 8.44 24.16
C SER A 121 -7.50 9.85 24.69
N THR A 122 -6.98 10.94 24.10
CA THR A 122 -7.05 12.30 24.70
C THR A 122 -7.61 13.41 23.79
N ALA A 123 -7.93 13.14 22.52
CA ALA A 123 -8.51 14.16 21.62
C ALA A 123 -10.00 14.43 21.92
N PRO A 124 -10.48 15.69 21.77
CA PRO A 124 -11.91 16.04 21.82
C PRO A 124 -12.73 15.25 20.79
N GLN A 125 -13.96 14.85 21.16
CA GLN A 125 -14.83 14.01 20.32
C GLN A 125 -15.10 14.57 18.92
N SER A 126 -15.10 15.89 18.74
CA SER A 126 -15.29 16.56 17.43
C SER A 126 -14.19 16.26 16.41
N PHE A 127 -12.99 15.89 16.85
CA PHE A 127 -11.87 15.48 15.99
C PHE A 127 -11.76 13.96 15.83
N ARG A 128 -12.63 13.19 16.50
CA ARG A 128 -12.71 11.73 16.37
C ARG A 128 -13.67 11.31 15.25
N SER A 129 -14.45 12.23 14.67
CA SER A 129 -15.29 11.95 13.50
C SER A 129 -14.41 11.78 12.27
N VAL A 130 -14.38 10.56 11.77
CA VAL A 130 -13.48 10.09 10.71
C VAL A 130 -14.12 10.37 9.35
N ASP A 131 -14.11 11.63 8.90
CA ASP A 131 -14.66 12.00 7.58
C ASP A 131 -13.58 12.31 6.53
N ASN A 132 -12.33 11.84 6.74
CA ASN A 132 -11.31 11.92 5.70
C ASN A 132 -11.34 10.65 4.85
N HIS A 133 -12.01 10.73 3.71
CA HIS A 133 -12.08 9.65 2.72
C HIS A 133 -11.10 9.90 1.58
N VAL A 134 -10.10 9.03 1.43
CA VAL A 134 -9.12 9.13 0.34
C VAL A 134 -9.38 8.00 -0.66
N GLY A 135 -9.79 8.38 -1.87
CA GLY A 135 -9.96 7.43 -2.96
C GLY A 135 -8.65 7.06 -3.61
N LEU A 136 -8.32 5.78 -3.61
CA LEU A 136 -7.08 5.24 -4.16
C LEU A 136 -7.35 4.12 -5.17
N VAL A 137 -6.36 3.87 -6.02
CA VAL A 137 -6.28 2.71 -6.90
C VAL A 137 -4.91 2.03 -6.72
N VAL A 138 -4.89 0.70 -6.73
CA VAL A 138 -3.64 -0.07 -6.77
C VAL A 138 -3.05 -0.01 -8.18
N THR A 139 -1.97 0.73 -8.36
CA THR A 139 -1.29 0.86 -9.66
C THR A 139 -0.24 -0.22 -9.86
N GLU A 140 0.33 -0.73 -8.77
CA GLU A 140 1.35 -1.78 -8.76
C GLU A 140 1.08 -2.77 -7.64
N PHE A 141 1.22 -4.06 -7.94
CA PHE A 141 1.04 -5.16 -6.99
C PHE A 141 2.03 -6.26 -7.35
N LEU A 142 3.14 -6.31 -6.62
CA LEU A 142 4.22 -7.28 -6.78
C LEU A 142 4.27 -8.13 -5.50
N PRO A 143 3.59 -9.30 -5.47
CA PRO A 143 3.67 -10.21 -4.34
C PRO A 143 5.08 -10.80 -4.22
N PRO A 144 5.45 -11.32 -3.04
CA PRO A 144 6.75 -11.94 -2.85
C PRO A 144 6.90 -13.17 -3.77
N SER A 145 8.05 -13.29 -4.45
CA SER A 145 8.38 -14.50 -5.19
C SER A 145 8.38 -15.72 -4.26
N PRO A 146 7.96 -16.91 -4.71
CA PRO A 146 8.09 -18.12 -3.91
C PRO A 146 9.56 -18.33 -3.52
N ALA A 147 9.80 -18.79 -2.30
CA ALA A 147 11.16 -19.11 -1.86
C ALA A 147 11.74 -20.20 -2.79
N SER A 148 12.88 -19.93 -3.41
CA SER A 148 13.61 -20.95 -4.17
C SER A 148 14.01 -22.05 -3.19
N HIS A 149 13.46 -23.26 -3.36
CA HIS A 149 13.84 -24.41 -2.55
C HIS A 149 15.33 -24.71 -2.79
N PRO A 150 16.19 -24.69 -1.76
CA PRO A 150 17.60 -24.98 -1.93
C PRO A 150 17.83 -26.50 -1.98
N ASP A 151 17.26 -27.23 -2.94
CA ASP A 151 17.58 -28.65 -3.14
C ASP A 151 17.39 -29.06 -4.61
N SER A 152 18.46 -28.91 -5.37
CA SER A 152 18.78 -29.79 -6.50
C SER A 152 20.30 -29.77 -6.64
N HIS A 153 20.98 -30.27 -5.60
CA HIS A 153 22.38 -30.67 -5.71
C HIS A 153 22.39 -31.93 -6.58
N GLY A 154 22.56 -31.73 -7.88
CA GLY A 154 22.83 -32.83 -8.80
C GLY A 154 24.20 -33.39 -8.46
N ASP A 155 24.21 -34.59 -7.87
CA ASP A 155 25.39 -35.43 -7.80
C ASP A 155 25.94 -35.64 -9.22
N GLY A 156 27.10 -35.04 -9.47
CA GLY A 156 27.87 -35.18 -10.70
C GLY A 156 29.34 -35.34 -10.32
N ASP A 157 29.72 -36.58 -10.01
CA ASP A 157 31.10 -37.03 -9.90
C ASP A 157 31.90 -36.67 -11.17
N GLY A 158 33.09 -36.06 -10.98
CA GLY A 158 33.97 -35.66 -12.07
C GLY A 158 35.31 -35.07 -11.62
N ASP A 159 36.17 -35.96 -11.12
CA ASP A 159 37.65 -35.95 -11.06
C ASP A 159 38.45 -34.67 -11.43
N GLY A 160 39.44 -34.33 -10.58
CA GLY A 160 40.79 -33.98 -11.06
C GLY A 160 41.33 -32.54 -10.90
N SER A 161 42.09 -32.32 -9.82
CA SER A 161 43.34 -31.53 -9.71
C SER A 161 43.33 -30.08 -9.12
N PRO A 162 44.39 -29.66 -8.36
CA PRO A 162 44.30 -28.52 -7.42
C PRO A 162 45.16 -27.26 -7.73
N ARG A 163 44.66 -26.10 -7.22
CA ARG A 163 45.37 -24.87 -6.73
C ARG A 163 45.95 -23.89 -7.83
N PRO A 164 45.99 -22.52 -7.68
CA PRO A 164 46.27 -21.78 -6.44
C PRO A 164 45.58 -20.43 -6.08
N THR A 165 45.58 -20.19 -4.75
CA THR A 165 45.70 -18.92 -3.99
C THR A 165 44.85 -17.70 -4.36
N SER A 166 44.08 -17.21 -3.37
CA SER A 166 44.13 -15.81 -2.93
C SER A 166 43.45 -15.65 -1.57
N THR A 167 44.27 -15.44 -0.55
CA THR A 167 43.85 -14.93 0.76
C THR A 167 43.54 -13.44 0.61
N ALA A 168 42.28 -13.06 0.76
CA ALA A 168 41.90 -11.68 1.01
C ALA A 168 40.80 -11.67 2.08
N THR A 169 41.23 -11.55 3.34
CA THR A 169 40.38 -11.17 4.46
C THR A 169 39.96 -9.73 4.25
N ALA A 170 38.81 -9.53 3.61
CA ALA A 170 38.08 -8.29 3.71
C ALA A 170 36.96 -8.53 4.72
N THR A 171 37.08 -7.92 5.91
CA THR A 171 35.95 -7.69 6.80
C THR A 171 35.01 -6.73 6.08
N SER A 172 34.23 -7.27 5.15
CA SER A 172 33.07 -6.59 4.60
C SER A 172 32.05 -6.62 5.72
N THR A 173 31.68 -5.45 6.23
CA THR A 173 30.39 -5.24 6.87
C THR A 173 29.34 -5.62 5.82
N ALA A 174 29.03 -6.91 5.76
CA ALA A 174 28.16 -7.48 4.74
C ALA A 174 26.82 -6.78 4.89
N THR A 175 26.46 -5.97 3.89
CA THR A 175 25.10 -5.49 3.75
C THR A 175 24.24 -6.75 3.68
N PRO A 176 23.29 -6.96 4.60
CA PRO A 176 22.48 -8.17 4.61
C PRO A 176 21.82 -8.31 3.24
N THR A 177 22.18 -9.37 2.53
CA THR A 177 21.74 -9.64 1.17
C THR A 177 20.21 -9.72 1.18
N ALA A 178 19.57 -8.88 0.38
CA ALA A 178 18.12 -8.95 0.21
C ALA A 178 17.78 -10.23 -0.56
N THR A 179 16.99 -11.12 0.03
CA THR A 179 16.66 -12.44 -0.53
C THR A 179 15.39 -12.40 -1.37
N ARG A 180 14.36 -11.71 -0.89
CA ARG A 180 13.03 -11.59 -1.53
C ARG A 180 12.50 -10.16 -1.38
N ARG A 181 11.62 -9.76 -2.31
CA ARG A 181 10.97 -8.44 -2.27
C ARG A 181 9.49 -8.54 -2.62
N ALA A 182 8.70 -7.67 -2.02
CA ALA A 182 7.31 -7.42 -2.40
C ALA A 182 7.07 -5.90 -2.43
N ARG A 183 6.14 -5.45 -3.28
CA ARG A 183 5.86 -4.03 -3.46
C ARG A 183 4.42 -3.77 -3.83
N ILE A 184 3.82 -2.76 -3.21
CA ILE A 184 2.47 -2.32 -3.55
C ILE A 184 2.43 -0.79 -3.62
N THR A 185 1.82 -0.29 -4.70
CA THR A 185 1.72 1.14 -4.99
C THR A 185 0.26 1.55 -5.07
N TRP A 186 -0.08 2.60 -4.35
CA TRP A 186 -1.39 3.22 -4.28
C TRP A 186 -1.29 4.61 -4.88
N ALA A 187 -2.18 4.95 -5.82
CA ALA A 187 -2.26 6.30 -6.37
C ALA A 187 -3.67 6.87 -6.20
N ASN A 188 -3.75 8.20 -6.20
CA ASN A 188 -5.01 8.95 -6.23
C ASN A 188 -5.97 8.44 -7.33
N ASP A 189 -7.19 8.05 -6.93
CA ASP A 189 -8.24 7.66 -7.89
C ASP A 189 -8.95 8.90 -8.42
N THR A 190 -8.54 9.35 -9.61
CA THR A 190 -9.09 10.52 -10.29
C THR A 190 -10.59 10.40 -10.61
N ALA A 191 -11.12 9.18 -10.75
CA ALA A 191 -12.55 8.96 -10.97
C ALA A 191 -13.37 9.21 -9.69
N PHE A 192 -12.77 8.99 -8.52
CA PHE A 192 -13.38 9.25 -7.22
C PHE A 192 -13.20 10.71 -6.77
N GLN A 193 -11.99 11.25 -6.92
CA GLN A 193 -11.65 12.59 -6.44
C GLN A 193 -12.14 13.72 -7.37
N GLY A 194 -12.51 13.37 -8.61
CA GLY A 194 -12.91 14.32 -9.63
C GLY A 194 -11.70 14.97 -10.32
N ARG A 195 -11.92 15.40 -11.57
CA ARG A 195 -10.85 15.87 -12.47
C ARG A 195 -10.10 17.10 -11.94
N VAL A 196 -10.78 17.98 -11.21
CA VAL A 196 -10.18 19.21 -10.66
C VAL A 196 -9.20 18.88 -9.54
N MET A 197 -9.57 18.01 -8.59
CA MET A 197 -8.67 17.62 -7.50
C MET A 197 -7.46 16.83 -8.02
N ALA A 198 -7.68 15.93 -8.98
CA ALA A 198 -6.60 15.17 -9.62
C ALA A 198 -5.58 16.06 -10.35
N ALA A 199 -6.01 17.22 -10.88
CA ALA A 199 -5.11 18.19 -11.51
C ALA A 199 -4.32 19.02 -10.49
N LEU A 200 -4.82 19.15 -9.26
CA LEU A 200 -4.21 19.96 -8.21
C LEU A 200 -3.33 19.16 -7.25
N LEU A 201 -3.59 17.86 -7.11
CA LEU A 201 -2.88 16.96 -6.21
C LEU A 201 -2.72 15.57 -6.83
N SER A 202 -1.48 15.24 -7.20
CA SER A 202 -1.08 13.85 -7.41
C SER A 202 -0.48 13.33 -6.10
N ALA A 203 -0.87 12.13 -5.69
CA ALA A 203 -0.28 11.45 -4.56
C ALA A 203 -0.05 9.98 -4.93
N GLU A 204 1.17 9.51 -4.70
CA GLU A 204 1.57 8.12 -4.85
C GLU A 204 2.20 7.64 -3.55
N ARG A 205 1.66 6.56 -3.00
CA ARG A 205 2.16 5.89 -1.81
C ARG A 205 2.66 4.51 -2.17
N VAL A 206 3.81 4.12 -1.65
CA VAL A 206 4.43 2.82 -1.89
C VAL A 206 4.76 2.17 -0.57
N HIS A 207 4.49 0.87 -0.47
CA HIS A 207 5.11 0.00 0.50
C HIS A 207 6.07 -0.94 -0.23
N GLU A 208 7.34 -0.87 0.13
CA GLU A 208 8.37 -1.80 -0.30
C GLU A 208 8.74 -2.69 0.89
N LEU A 209 8.68 -3.99 0.69
CA LEU A 209 9.02 -4.99 1.68
C LEU A 209 10.23 -5.77 1.16
N VAL A 210 11.26 -5.86 1.97
CA VAL A 210 12.51 -6.54 1.62
C VAL A 210 12.85 -7.53 2.72
N GLU A 211 12.93 -8.80 2.36
CA GLU A 211 13.40 -9.85 3.25
C GLU A 211 14.92 -9.75 3.41
N ARG A 212 15.40 -9.82 4.65
CA ARG A 212 16.80 -9.74 5.00
C ARG A 212 17.16 -10.79 6.04
N GLU A 213 18.33 -11.36 5.87
CA GLU A 213 18.97 -12.16 6.90
C GLU A 213 19.78 -11.26 7.83
N VAL A 214 19.42 -11.23 9.11
CA VAL A 214 20.13 -10.48 10.13
C VAL A 214 20.75 -11.48 11.11
N VAL A 215 22.07 -11.38 11.29
CA VAL A 215 22.76 -12.14 12.32
C VAL A 215 22.45 -11.49 13.66
N ASP A 216 21.83 -12.24 14.56
CA ASP A 216 21.60 -11.81 15.92
C ASP A 216 22.96 -11.71 16.64
N ALA A 217 23.34 -10.50 17.02
CA ALA A 217 24.64 -10.22 17.62
C ALA A 217 24.87 -10.93 18.97
N SER A 218 23.81 -11.38 19.64
CA SER A 218 23.89 -12.03 20.95
C SER A 218 23.99 -13.54 20.88
N SER A 219 23.37 -14.16 19.88
CA SER A 219 23.31 -15.62 19.71
C SER A 219 24.14 -16.13 18.52
N GLY A 220 24.56 -15.25 17.62
CA GLY A 220 25.19 -15.61 16.34
C GLY A 220 24.22 -16.31 15.37
N SER A 221 22.93 -16.43 15.72
CA SER A 221 21.93 -17.06 14.87
C SER A 221 21.51 -16.13 13.73
N VAL A 222 21.29 -16.70 12.53
CA VAL A 222 20.69 -15.95 11.42
C VAL A 222 19.19 -15.95 11.62
N ARG A 223 18.58 -14.77 11.72
CA ARG A 223 17.13 -14.59 11.69
C ARG A 223 16.70 -13.90 10.40
N VAL A 224 15.60 -14.37 9.83
CA VAL A 224 14.93 -13.68 8.73
C VAL A 224 14.07 -12.56 9.31
N VAL A 225 14.25 -11.35 8.81
CA VAL A 225 13.43 -10.19 9.13
C VAL A 225 12.93 -9.54 7.83
N THR A 226 11.81 -8.84 7.91
CA THR A 226 11.28 -8.06 6.80
C THR A 226 11.49 -6.58 7.10
N GLU A 227 12.26 -5.89 6.27
CA GLU A 227 12.29 -4.43 6.27
C GLU A 227 11.10 -3.91 5.47
N VAL A 228 10.28 -3.08 6.09
CA VAL A 228 9.15 -2.41 5.44
C VAL A 228 9.46 -0.94 5.33
N THR A 229 9.50 -0.42 4.11
CA THR A 229 9.60 1.01 3.81
C THR A 229 8.29 1.49 3.22
N ASN A 230 7.64 2.43 3.89
CA ASN A 230 6.44 3.11 3.43
C ASN A 230 6.80 4.57 3.09
N TRP A 231 6.58 4.99 1.85
CA TRP A 231 6.81 6.37 1.43
C TRP A 231 5.64 6.90 0.59
N GLU A 232 5.46 8.21 0.62
CA GLU A 232 4.50 8.90 -0.22
C GLU A 232 5.12 10.15 -0.82
N VAL A 233 4.89 10.33 -2.12
CA VAL A 233 5.23 11.54 -2.85
C VAL A 233 3.95 12.25 -3.24
N GLN A 234 3.91 13.57 -3.01
CA GLN A 234 2.83 14.41 -3.50
C GLN A 234 3.36 15.53 -4.39
N GLU A 235 2.62 15.77 -5.47
CA GLU A 235 2.91 16.79 -6.47
C GLU A 235 1.67 17.64 -6.76
N GLY A 236 1.90 18.82 -7.34
CA GLY A 236 0.87 19.78 -7.69
C GLY A 236 0.72 20.92 -6.66
N TYR A 237 -0.09 21.92 -7.01
CA TYR A 237 -0.25 23.13 -6.20
C TYR A 237 -0.79 22.82 -4.79
N LEU A 238 -1.69 21.85 -4.67
CA LEU A 238 -2.28 21.52 -3.39
C LEU A 238 -1.28 20.79 -2.48
N ALA A 239 -0.24 20.16 -3.03
CA ALA A 239 0.82 19.53 -2.22
C ALA A 239 1.57 20.56 -1.37
N TYR A 240 1.71 21.81 -1.82
CA TYR A 240 2.30 22.89 -1.00
C TYR A 240 1.41 23.22 0.21
N VAL A 241 0.10 23.23 0.03
CA VAL A 241 -0.87 23.49 1.10
C VAL A 241 -0.88 22.32 2.09
N VAL A 242 -0.92 21.08 1.58
CA VAL A 242 -0.87 19.87 2.42
C VAL A 242 0.43 19.83 3.22
N LYS A 243 1.57 20.13 2.59
CA LYS A 243 2.85 20.24 3.28
C LYS A 243 2.78 21.26 4.41
N TRP A 244 2.36 22.49 4.12
CA TRP A 244 2.30 23.55 5.11
C TRP A 244 1.37 23.23 6.30
N MET A 245 0.21 22.59 6.04
CA MET A 245 -0.78 22.32 7.08
C MET A 245 -0.57 21.00 7.83
N PHE A 246 -0.10 19.96 7.15
CA PHE A 246 -0.22 18.58 7.61
C PHE A 246 1.07 17.76 7.57
N GLU A 247 2.19 18.27 7.06
CA GLU A 247 3.45 17.51 6.92
C GLU A 247 3.82 16.74 8.20
N ARG A 248 4.00 17.44 9.34
CA ARG A 248 4.34 16.80 10.61
C ARG A 248 3.33 15.75 11.05
N ARG A 249 2.04 15.99 10.79
CA ARG A 249 0.98 15.04 11.16
C ARG A 249 1.04 13.80 10.28
N LEU A 250 1.27 13.96 8.99
CA LEU A 250 1.39 12.86 8.06
C LEU A 250 2.65 12.03 8.35
N GLU A 251 3.77 12.65 8.70
CA GLU A 251 4.97 11.94 9.17
C GLU A 251 4.66 11.03 10.38
N GLU A 252 3.98 11.56 11.40
CA GLU A 252 3.54 10.78 12.56
C GLU A 252 2.63 9.62 12.17
N ASN A 253 1.68 9.87 11.26
CA ASN A 253 0.72 8.88 10.79
C ASN A 253 1.38 7.74 10.01
N PHE A 254 2.40 8.04 9.19
CA PHE A 254 3.15 7.05 8.43
C PHE A 254 3.98 6.15 9.33
N ARG A 255 4.62 6.74 10.35
CA ARG A 255 5.31 5.98 11.38
C ARG A 255 4.35 5.08 12.14
N CYS A 256 3.20 5.61 12.55
CA CYS A 256 2.16 4.84 13.24
C CYS A 256 1.70 3.63 12.42
N TRP A 257 1.54 3.78 11.11
CA TRP A 257 1.16 2.67 10.22
C TRP A 257 2.17 1.52 10.33
N VAL A 258 3.46 1.79 10.11
CA VAL A 258 4.47 0.73 10.08
C VAL A 258 4.74 0.13 11.47
N GLU A 259 4.63 0.93 12.53
CA GLU A 259 4.70 0.46 13.93
C GLU A 259 3.53 -0.47 14.29
N ASP A 260 2.31 -0.09 13.92
CA ASP A 260 1.11 -0.89 14.17
C ASP A 260 1.14 -2.21 13.37
N LEU A 261 1.61 -2.16 12.11
CA LEU A 261 1.82 -3.36 11.29
C LEU A 261 2.84 -4.31 11.95
N LYS A 262 3.98 -3.77 12.41
CA LYS A 262 4.98 -4.53 13.15
C LYS A 262 4.35 -5.22 14.36
N GLY A 263 3.67 -4.45 15.21
CA GLY A 263 3.05 -4.97 16.43
C GLY A 263 2.03 -6.08 16.15
N PHE A 264 1.22 -5.94 15.10
CA PHE A 264 0.22 -6.93 14.72
C PHE A 264 0.83 -8.23 14.19
N VAL A 265 1.83 -8.14 13.33
CA VAL A 265 2.45 -9.32 12.71
C VAL A 265 3.33 -10.07 13.72
N GLU A 266 4.11 -9.37 14.54
CA GLU A 266 4.96 -10.00 15.55
C GLU A 266 4.17 -10.70 16.66
N GLN A 267 2.92 -10.28 16.93
CA GLN A 267 2.04 -10.95 17.89
C GLN A 267 1.44 -12.27 17.36
N GLN A 268 1.51 -12.53 16.05
CA GLN A 268 0.96 -13.74 15.43
C GLN A 268 1.96 -14.89 15.32
N LEU A 269 3.21 -14.66 15.72
CA LEU A 269 4.31 -15.63 15.69
C LEU A 269 4.62 -16.13 17.10
#